data_AF-A0A523ZZP9-F1
#
_entry.id   AF-A0A523ZZP9-F1
#
_cell.length_a   1.000
_cell.length_b   1.000
_cell.length_c   1.000
_cell.angle_alpha   90.00
_cell.angle_beta   90.00
_cell.angle_gamma   90.00
#
_symmetry.space_group_name_H-M   'P 1'
#
loop_
_entity.id
_entity.type
_entity.pdbx_description
1 polymer ?
#
loop_
_entity_poly.entity_id
_entity_poly.type
_entity_poly.pdbx_seq_one_letter_code
_entity_poly.pdbx_strand_id
1 'polypeptide(L)'
;MSKSWLDGIEESEIERLRRAQVLAEEWLLSSPQYFGSSVASGGAFRSWYDTTTGRYIYASAEVTGYGITMLVEMAQRQDRDCLLARACSAVEWLERQAFDPRQDCVWGRYDLSTAKPTPWSHTFDQAMVVNGLANFSRATGDAGSLEMAERLGRKLLSLQDRNGGLPTYFPVSRPDNSGRWSARRGAFLVKVAQGLLNLHDMIGAAEFVDGAIRLCDWALRWQNQQGMFGFEAGEGKRGSLFFHPHCYAIEGLMVAGLYLGHETYLAASQRGLQAMLEHQLPGGGFPWSLVDGRLNPNPRSDVVAQFVRLMSLTPSVELSHEAWIAANRALTRLLSFQQTEGGSEVRGAFLFGSHEDGHLAPHANTWCTMFAIQALRFYLCRVGGANPATSPFLWV
;
A
#
# COMPACT_ATOMS: atom_id res chain seq x y z
N MET A 1 26.29 -13.63 -13.64
CA MET A 1 25.36 -13.90 -14.75
C MET A 1 25.05 -12.57 -15.43
N SER A 2 25.15 -12.52 -16.75
CA SER A 2 25.01 -11.30 -17.57
C SER A 2 23.57 -10.74 -17.52
N LYS A 3 23.44 -9.41 -17.54
CA LYS A 3 22.18 -8.62 -17.46
C LYS A 3 21.23 -8.78 -18.67
N SER A 4 21.38 -9.83 -19.48
CA SER A 4 20.85 -9.88 -20.86
C SER A 4 19.32 -9.91 -21.01
N TRP A 5 18.54 -10.09 -19.93
CA TRP A 5 17.08 -10.05 -20.02
C TRP A 5 16.48 -8.65 -19.81
N LEU A 6 17.29 -7.69 -19.34
CA LEU A 6 16.92 -6.27 -19.38
C LEU A 6 17.20 -5.65 -20.75
N ASP A 7 18.09 -6.28 -21.54
CA ASP A 7 18.55 -5.81 -22.86
C ASP A 7 17.49 -5.94 -23.99
N GLY A 8 16.21 -6.09 -23.65
CA GLY A 8 15.12 -6.34 -24.60
C GLY A 8 13.92 -5.39 -24.50
N ILE A 9 13.97 -4.38 -23.63
CA ILE A 9 12.93 -3.35 -23.58
C ILE A 9 13.34 -2.23 -24.53
N GLU A 10 12.54 -2.01 -25.57
CA GLU A 10 12.76 -0.92 -26.50
C GLU A 10 12.71 0.43 -25.78
N GLU A 11 13.56 1.39 -26.17
CA GLU A 11 13.55 2.75 -25.61
C GLU A 11 12.18 3.42 -25.73
N SER A 12 11.42 3.08 -26.77
CA SER A 12 10.03 3.51 -26.99
C SER A 12 9.10 3.11 -25.83
N GLU A 13 9.29 1.92 -25.26
CA GLU A 13 8.51 1.40 -24.13
C GLU A 13 8.98 2.03 -22.82
N ILE A 14 10.28 2.23 -22.63
CA ILE A 14 10.82 2.99 -21.48
C ILE A 14 10.21 4.40 -21.44
N GLU A 15 10.18 5.08 -22.58
CA GLU A 15 9.60 6.43 -22.68
C GLU A 15 8.08 6.43 -22.46
N ARG A 16 7.37 5.39 -22.90
CA ARG A 16 5.96 5.20 -22.58
C ARG A 16 5.74 5.05 -21.07
N LEU A 17 6.55 4.24 -20.38
CA LEU A 17 6.46 4.04 -18.93
C LEU A 17 6.77 5.33 -18.16
N ARG A 18 7.79 6.10 -18.58
CA ARG A 18 8.12 7.41 -18.00
C ARG A 18 6.97 8.40 -18.15
N ARG A 19 6.38 8.50 -19.34
CA ARG A 19 5.20 9.37 -19.57
C ARG A 19 4.00 8.97 -18.72
N ALA A 20 3.75 7.67 -18.59
CA ALA A 20 2.69 7.16 -17.72
C ALA A 20 2.93 7.55 -16.25
N GLN A 21 4.17 7.43 -15.77
CA GLN A 21 4.55 7.83 -14.41
C GLN A 21 4.35 9.34 -14.20
N VAL A 22 4.86 10.18 -15.10
CA VAL A 22 4.75 11.65 -15.01
C VAL A 22 3.27 12.07 -15.00
N LEU A 23 2.45 11.52 -15.89
CA LEU A 23 1.04 11.87 -15.95
C LEU A 23 0.29 11.49 -14.66
N ALA A 24 0.66 10.38 -14.03
CA ALA A 24 0.07 9.95 -12.76
C ALA A 24 0.52 10.83 -11.58
N GLU A 25 1.78 11.25 -11.56
CA GLU A 25 2.31 12.21 -10.58
C GLU A 25 1.64 13.58 -10.74
N GLU A 26 1.50 14.06 -11.97
CA GLU A 26 0.77 15.29 -12.28
C GLU A 26 -0.68 15.21 -11.78
N TRP A 27 -1.40 14.10 -12.05
CA TRP A 27 -2.74 13.90 -11.52
C TRP A 27 -2.76 13.92 -9.98
N LEU A 28 -1.83 13.23 -9.33
CA LEU A 28 -1.76 13.19 -7.87
C LEU A 28 -1.55 14.58 -7.26
N LEU A 29 -0.75 15.42 -7.92
CA LEU A 29 -0.38 16.76 -7.43
C LEU A 29 -1.34 17.86 -7.87
N SER A 30 -2.08 17.70 -8.96
CA SER A 30 -2.97 18.73 -9.51
C SER A 30 -4.44 18.42 -9.33
N SER A 31 -4.82 17.16 -9.12
CA SER A 31 -6.22 16.80 -8.99
C SER A 31 -6.80 17.31 -7.66
N PRO A 32 -8.12 17.61 -7.62
CA PRO A 32 -8.84 17.89 -6.38
C PRO A 32 -8.92 16.71 -5.39
N GLN A 33 -8.20 15.62 -5.67
CA GLN A 33 -8.04 14.47 -4.79
C GLN A 33 -7.13 14.79 -3.59
N TYR A 34 -6.16 15.69 -3.80
CA TYR A 34 -5.34 16.32 -2.76
C TYR A 34 -5.93 17.70 -2.45
N PHE A 35 -6.51 17.87 -1.27
CA PHE A 35 -7.20 19.11 -0.93
C PHE A 35 -6.24 20.22 -0.50
N GLY A 36 -6.23 21.34 -1.21
CA GLY A 36 -5.64 22.60 -0.73
C GLY A 36 -6.43 23.22 0.45
N SER A 37 -5.87 24.31 0.99
CA SER A 37 -6.05 25.02 2.28
C SER A 37 -7.45 25.32 2.89
N SER A 38 -8.55 24.65 2.53
CA SER A 38 -9.83 24.87 3.23
C SER A 38 -9.87 24.18 4.61
N VAL A 39 -10.35 24.90 5.63
CA VAL A 39 -10.22 24.55 7.07
C VAL A 39 -10.87 23.21 7.48
N ALA A 40 -11.82 22.69 6.69
CA ALA A 40 -12.55 21.45 7.02
C ALA A 40 -11.99 20.17 6.35
N SER A 41 -11.18 20.29 5.29
CA SER A 41 -10.67 19.14 4.53
C SER A 41 -9.29 19.33 3.88
N GLY A 42 -8.64 20.48 4.09
CA GLY A 42 -7.31 20.78 3.57
C GLY A 42 -6.27 19.78 4.07
N GLY A 43 -5.48 19.23 3.14
CA GLY A 43 -4.40 18.28 3.38
C GLY A 43 -4.76 16.80 3.19
N ALA A 44 -6.03 16.42 3.31
CA ALA A 44 -6.44 15.02 3.22
C ALA A 44 -6.35 14.48 1.79
N PHE A 45 -6.06 13.18 1.67
CA PHE A 45 -6.27 12.46 0.42
C PHE A 45 -7.64 11.81 0.40
N ARG A 46 -8.38 12.09 -0.66
CA ARG A 46 -9.63 11.42 -0.99
C ARG A 46 -9.35 9.99 -1.46
N SER A 47 -10.33 9.11 -1.35
CA SER A 47 -10.18 7.69 -1.72
C SER A 47 -10.28 7.46 -3.24
N TRP A 48 -11.33 7.97 -3.88
CA TRP A 48 -11.47 8.01 -5.33
C TRP A 48 -12.45 9.09 -5.78
N TYR A 49 -12.38 9.42 -7.06
CA TYR A 49 -13.40 10.15 -7.79
C TYR A 49 -14.24 9.16 -8.61
N ASP A 50 -15.56 9.20 -8.42
CA ASP A 50 -16.52 8.39 -9.16
C ASP A 50 -16.92 9.15 -10.44
N THR A 51 -16.54 8.62 -11.60
CA THR A 51 -16.73 9.27 -12.89
C THR A 51 -18.17 9.21 -13.38
N THR A 52 -19.01 8.37 -12.79
CA THR A 52 -20.44 8.29 -13.12
C THR A 52 -21.23 9.35 -12.37
N THR A 53 -20.93 9.56 -11.10
CA THR A 53 -21.64 10.55 -10.26
C THR A 53 -20.99 11.93 -10.26
N GLY A 54 -19.73 12.03 -10.72
CA GLY A 54 -18.95 13.26 -10.70
C GLY A 54 -18.56 13.70 -9.28
N ARG A 55 -18.40 12.74 -8.36
CA ARG A 55 -18.21 13.02 -6.93
C ARG A 55 -16.98 12.33 -6.34
N TYR A 56 -16.39 13.00 -5.37
CA TYR A 56 -15.41 12.43 -4.47
C TYR A 56 -16.12 11.86 -3.25
N ILE A 57 -15.85 10.60 -2.90
CA ILE A 57 -16.69 9.88 -1.95
C ILE A 57 -16.32 10.20 -0.49
N TYR A 58 -15.07 10.02 -0.08
CA TYR A 58 -14.61 10.34 1.28
C TYR A 58 -13.09 10.55 1.33
N ALA A 59 -12.63 11.26 2.36
CA ALA A 59 -11.21 11.29 2.75
C ALA A 59 -10.89 10.09 3.65
N SER A 60 -9.69 9.55 3.53
CA SER A 60 -9.27 8.35 4.26
C SER A 60 -7.95 8.58 4.98
N ALA A 61 -7.89 8.22 6.27
CA ALA A 61 -6.65 8.27 7.04
C ALA A 61 -5.59 7.32 6.46
N GLU A 62 -6.00 6.11 6.05
CA GLU A 62 -5.13 5.14 5.37
C GLU A 62 -4.50 5.74 4.10
N VAL A 63 -5.33 6.28 3.22
CA VAL A 63 -4.88 6.85 1.94
C VAL A 63 -4.04 8.11 2.17
N THR A 64 -4.34 8.87 3.22
CA THR A 64 -3.54 10.04 3.60
C THR A 64 -2.17 9.63 4.14
N GLY A 65 -2.06 8.56 4.92
CA GLY A 65 -0.78 7.99 5.35
C GLY A 65 0.08 7.52 4.18
N TYR A 66 -0.51 6.84 3.20
CA TYR A 66 0.15 6.53 1.93
C TYR A 66 0.58 7.79 1.16
N GLY A 67 -0.28 8.80 1.10
CA GLY A 67 -0.01 10.07 0.43
C GLY A 67 1.15 10.84 1.05
N ILE A 68 1.24 10.89 2.38
CA ILE A 68 2.39 11.50 3.06
C ILE A 68 3.69 10.78 2.67
N THR A 69 3.69 9.45 2.71
CA THR A 69 4.89 8.67 2.35
C THR A 69 5.27 8.90 0.87
N MET A 70 4.29 8.96 -0.03
CA MET A 70 4.51 9.27 -1.44
C MET A 70 5.11 10.66 -1.65
N LEU A 71 4.55 11.69 -1.01
CA LEU A 71 5.05 13.06 -1.13
C LEU A 71 6.49 13.19 -0.62
N VAL A 72 6.82 12.53 0.50
CA VAL A 72 8.18 12.47 1.04
C VAL A 72 9.13 11.77 0.07
N GLU A 73 8.71 10.68 -0.58
CA GLU A 73 9.50 10.01 -1.63
C GLU A 73 9.74 10.95 -2.81
N MET A 74 8.68 11.56 -3.35
CA MET A 74 8.77 12.46 -4.50
C MET A 74 9.67 13.68 -4.20
N ALA A 75 9.68 14.16 -2.96
CA ALA A 75 10.51 15.27 -2.50
C ALA A 75 12.02 14.97 -2.55
N GLN A 76 12.43 13.71 -2.74
CA GLN A 76 13.83 13.34 -2.96
C GLN A 76 14.31 13.64 -4.39
N ARG A 77 13.41 13.89 -5.33
CA ARG A 77 13.70 13.97 -6.77
C ARG A 77 13.00 15.12 -7.52
N GLN A 78 12.15 15.86 -6.84
CA GLN A 78 11.38 16.99 -7.36
C GLN A 78 11.48 18.18 -6.41
N ASP A 79 10.63 19.20 -6.57
CA ASP A 79 10.56 20.36 -5.69
C ASP A 79 10.27 19.94 -4.24
N ARG A 80 11.35 19.83 -3.45
CA ARG A 80 11.33 19.33 -2.09
C ARG A 80 10.42 20.18 -1.19
N ASP A 81 10.54 21.50 -1.27
CA ASP A 81 9.84 22.41 -0.37
C ASP A 81 8.34 22.39 -0.64
N CYS A 82 7.94 22.42 -1.92
CA CYS A 82 6.53 22.32 -2.31
C CYS A 82 5.91 20.98 -1.84
N LEU A 83 6.62 19.87 -2.05
CA LEU A 83 6.10 18.53 -1.71
C LEU A 83 6.06 18.28 -0.20
N LEU A 84 7.06 18.74 0.56
CA LEU A 84 7.04 18.65 2.02
C LEU A 84 6.00 19.58 2.64
N ALA A 85 5.75 20.77 2.08
CA ALA A 85 4.64 21.63 2.52
C ALA A 85 3.28 20.96 2.32
N ARG A 86 3.14 20.17 1.25
CA ARG A 86 1.94 19.36 1.02
C ARG A 86 1.81 18.21 2.01
N ALA A 87 2.90 17.50 2.28
CA ALA A 87 2.93 16.46 3.29
C ALA A 87 2.59 17.01 4.69
N CYS A 88 3.09 18.20 5.02
CA CYS A 88 2.76 18.93 6.25
C CYS A 88 1.26 19.20 6.35
N SER A 89 0.62 19.67 5.27
CA SER A 89 -0.82 19.88 5.26
C SER A 89 -1.60 18.58 5.55
N ALA A 90 -1.14 17.45 5.00
CA ALA A 90 -1.74 16.13 5.23
C ALA A 90 -1.57 15.63 6.67
N VAL A 91 -0.41 15.86 7.27
CA VAL A 91 -0.15 15.62 8.70
C VAL A 91 -1.10 16.44 9.56
N GLU A 92 -1.16 17.74 9.32
CA GLU A 92 -2.03 18.63 10.08
C GLU A 92 -3.52 18.24 9.96
N TRP A 93 -3.95 17.70 8.82
CA TRP A 93 -5.29 17.14 8.67
C TRP A 93 -5.50 15.92 9.57
N LEU A 94 -4.54 14.99 9.59
CA LEU A 94 -4.61 13.81 10.46
C LEU A 94 -4.71 14.23 11.92
N GLU A 95 -3.88 15.17 12.37
CA GLU A 95 -3.88 15.69 13.74
C GLU A 95 -5.20 16.36 14.12
N ARG A 96 -5.74 17.22 13.26
CA ARG A 96 -6.92 18.05 13.59
C ARG A 96 -8.26 17.35 13.37
N GLN A 97 -8.35 16.46 12.38
CA GLN A 97 -9.63 15.92 11.91
C GLN A 97 -9.77 14.41 12.10
N ALA A 98 -8.66 13.66 12.02
CA ALA A 98 -8.71 12.19 12.09
C ALA A 98 -8.33 11.65 13.47
N PHE A 99 -7.39 12.27 14.18
CA PHE A 99 -6.85 11.75 15.43
C PHE A 99 -7.81 11.97 16.61
N ASP A 100 -8.09 10.89 17.35
CA ASP A 100 -8.74 10.93 18.65
C ASP A 100 -7.68 10.76 19.76
N PRO A 101 -7.31 11.85 20.45
CA PRO A 101 -6.30 11.80 21.51
C PRO A 101 -6.76 11.05 22.75
N ARG A 102 -8.06 10.76 22.91
CA ARG A 102 -8.59 9.97 24.05
C ARG A 102 -8.39 8.47 23.85
N GLN A 103 -8.24 8.05 22.60
CA GLN A 103 -8.15 6.65 22.21
C GLN A 103 -6.81 6.28 21.59
N ASP A 104 -5.95 7.27 21.31
CA ASP A 104 -4.69 7.14 20.61
C ASP A 104 -4.87 6.42 19.26
N CYS A 105 -5.84 6.89 18.46
CA CYS A 105 -6.15 6.32 17.15
C CYS A 105 -6.53 7.40 16.14
N VAL A 106 -6.37 7.12 14.85
CA VAL A 106 -7.02 7.89 13.78
C VAL A 106 -8.33 7.25 13.35
N TRP A 107 -9.33 8.04 12.96
CA TRP A 107 -10.56 7.50 12.38
C TRP A 107 -10.41 7.21 10.89
N GLY A 108 -10.94 6.07 10.45
CA GLY A 108 -10.60 5.53 9.12
C GLY A 108 -11.11 6.37 7.96
N ARG A 109 -12.40 6.73 7.96
CA ARG A 109 -13.04 7.49 6.87
C ARG A 109 -13.63 8.77 7.39
N TYR A 110 -13.49 9.83 6.62
CA TYR A 110 -14.10 11.13 6.87
C TYR A 110 -15.08 11.46 5.74
N ASP A 111 -16.36 11.43 6.06
CA ASP A 111 -17.43 11.72 5.12
C ASP A 111 -17.47 13.24 4.86
N LEU A 112 -17.23 13.61 3.60
CA LEU A 112 -17.16 15.00 3.17
C LEU A 112 -18.53 15.70 3.19
N SER A 113 -19.62 14.94 3.12
CA SER A 113 -20.97 15.49 3.15
C SER A 113 -21.43 15.83 4.57
N THR A 114 -20.99 15.03 5.56
CA THR A 114 -21.36 15.22 6.97
C THR A 114 -20.28 15.90 7.80
N ALA A 115 -19.07 16.06 7.24
CA ALA A 115 -17.88 16.55 7.92
C ALA A 115 -17.61 15.79 9.23
N LYS A 116 -17.76 14.46 9.19
CA LYS A 116 -17.59 13.60 10.36
C LYS A 116 -16.77 12.36 10.03
N PRO A 117 -15.89 11.93 10.95
CA PRO A 117 -15.24 10.64 10.85
C PRO A 117 -16.22 9.49 11.15
N THR A 118 -15.92 8.31 10.60
CA THR A 118 -16.53 7.06 11.05
C THR A 118 -16.07 6.75 12.49
N PRO A 119 -16.94 6.24 13.38
CA PRO A 119 -16.60 5.99 14.78
C PRO A 119 -15.79 4.69 14.97
N TRP A 120 -15.00 4.32 13.97
CA TRP A 120 -14.14 3.14 13.93
C TRP A 120 -13.07 3.32 12.84
N SER A 121 -12.00 2.55 12.96
CA SER A 121 -10.91 2.46 11.97
C SER A 121 -10.41 1.03 11.85
N HIS A 122 -9.80 0.69 10.72
CA HIS A 122 -9.04 -0.56 10.63
C HIS A 122 -7.67 -0.37 11.29
N THR A 123 -7.16 -1.42 11.93
CA THR A 123 -5.78 -1.46 12.44
C THR A 123 -4.76 -1.18 11.34
N PHE A 124 -5.08 -1.61 10.13
CA PHE A 124 -4.26 -1.35 8.95
C PHE A 124 -4.13 0.16 8.64
N ASP A 125 -5.22 0.93 8.75
CA ASP A 125 -5.21 2.38 8.52
C ASP A 125 -4.22 3.08 9.46
N GLN A 126 -4.22 2.68 10.75
CA GLN A 126 -3.31 3.22 11.76
C GLN A 126 -1.86 3.01 11.36
N ALA A 127 -1.53 1.81 10.87
CA ALA A 127 -0.17 1.49 10.46
C ALA A 127 0.30 2.32 9.27
N MET A 128 -0.58 2.60 8.31
CA MET A 128 -0.24 3.44 7.16
C MET A 128 0.01 4.88 7.59
N VAL A 129 -0.75 5.36 8.57
CA VAL A 129 -0.50 6.67 9.20
C VAL A 129 0.80 6.68 9.99
N VAL A 130 1.08 5.68 10.83
CA VAL A 130 2.37 5.57 11.56
C VAL A 130 3.53 5.62 10.58
N ASN A 131 3.46 4.85 9.49
CA ASN A 131 4.51 4.83 8.47
C ASN A 131 4.70 6.21 7.79
N GLY A 132 3.60 6.88 7.45
CA GLY A 132 3.62 8.21 6.84
C GLY A 132 4.21 9.27 7.78
N LEU A 133 3.74 9.32 9.03
CA LEU A 133 4.21 10.27 10.04
C LEU A 133 5.70 10.08 10.37
N ALA A 134 6.16 8.84 10.52
CA ALA A 134 7.57 8.54 10.74
C ALA A 134 8.43 9.01 9.56
N ASN A 135 8.00 8.75 8.32
CA ASN A 135 8.70 9.22 7.14
C ASN A 135 8.74 10.74 7.01
N PHE A 136 7.62 11.41 7.31
CA PHE A 136 7.56 12.87 7.31
C PHE A 136 8.50 13.46 8.36
N SER A 137 8.41 13.00 9.61
CA SER A 137 9.25 13.48 10.70
C SER A 137 10.74 13.25 10.41
N ARG A 138 11.13 12.10 9.83
CA ARG A 138 12.52 11.88 9.39
C ARG A 138 12.97 12.90 8.34
N ALA A 139 12.09 13.28 7.42
CA ALA A 139 12.41 14.20 6.33
C ALA A 139 12.46 15.68 6.76
N THR A 140 11.73 16.07 7.82
CA THR A 140 11.55 17.47 8.24
C THR A 140 12.12 17.79 9.62
N GLY A 141 12.36 16.79 10.47
CA GLY A 141 12.65 16.97 11.88
C GLY A 141 11.42 17.32 12.73
N ASP A 142 10.20 17.16 12.19
CA ASP A 142 8.98 17.52 12.91
C ASP A 142 8.71 16.59 14.10
N ALA A 143 8.86 17.14 15.31
CA ALA A 143 8.72 16.38 16.55
C ALA A 143 7.26 16.00 16.86
N GLY A 144 6.28 16.83 16.47
CA GLY A 144 4.86 16.56 16.69
C GLY A 144 4.38 15.32 15.95
N SER A 145 4.76 15.19 14.68
CA SER A 145 4.50 14.00 13.86
C SER A 145 5.11 12.75 14.47
N LEU A 146 6.33 12.84 15.02
CA LEU A 146 6.99 11.71 15.68
C LEU A 146 6.26 11.29 16.94
N GLU A 147 5.85 12.24 17.78
CA GLU A 147 5.07 11.96 18.99
C GLU A 147 3.74 11.29 18.64
N MET A 148 3.02 11.80 17.64
CA MET A 148 1.79 11.19 17.18
C MET A 148 2.02 9.77 16.64
N ALA A 149 3.06 9.57 15.83
CA ALA A 149 3.43 8.26 15.31
C ALA A 149 3.77 7.27 16.44
N GLU A 150 4.51 7.71 17.46
CA GLU A 150 4.86 6.91 18.63
C GLU A 150 3.61 6.50 19.41
N ARG A 151 2.69 7.43 19.68
CA ARG A 151 1.42 7.14 20.38
C ARG A 151 0.60 6.08 19.65
N LEU A 152 0.44 6.24 18.33
CA LEU A 152 -0.25 5.28 17.48
C LEU A 152 0.49 3.91 17.46
N GLY A 153 1.82 3.91 17.37
CA GLY A 153 2.64 2.70 17.40
C GLY A 153 2.50 1.94 18.72
N ARG A 154 2.60 2.64 19.87
CA ARG A 154 2.39 2.05 21.20
C ARG A 154 0.96 1.54 21.37
N LYS A 155 -0.03 2.25 20.81
CA LYS A 155 -1.40 1.76 20.78
C LYS A 155 -1.51 0.44 20.03
N LEU A 156 -0.90 0.32 18.84
CA LEU A 156 -0.86 -0.92 18.07
C LEU A 156 -0.22 -2.06 18.87
N LEU A 157 0.90 -1.82 19.53
CA LEU A 157 1.54 -2.82 20.40
C LEU A 157 0.62 -3.26 21.55
N SER A 158 -0.12 -2.34 22.17
CA SER A 158 -1.05 -2.66 23.24
C SER A 158 -2.23 -3.55 22.81
N LEU A 159 -2.54 -3.55 21.51
CA LEU A 159 -3.61 -4.37 20.91
C LEU A 159 -3.09 -5.74 20.44
N GLN A 160 -1.77 -5.92 20.38
CA GLN A 160 -1.17 -7.18 19.95
C GLN A 160 -1.46 -8.26 20.99
N ASP A 161 -2.05 -9.37 20.55
CA ASP A 161 -2.34 -10.48 21.44
C ASP A 161 -1.07 -11.31 21.76
N ARG A 162 -1.22 -12.24 22.70
CA ARG A 162 -0.14 -13.15 23.13
C ARG A 162 0.47 -13.98 22.00
N ASN A 163 -0.25 -14.17 20.89
CA ASN A 163 0.22 -14.93 19.74
C ASN A 163 0.91 -14.02 18.70
N GLY A 164 0.99 -12.71 18.94
CA GLY A 164 1.57 -11.71 18.04
C GLY A 164 0.58 -11.12 17.04
N GLY A 165 -0.68 -11.57 17.05
CA GLY A 165 -1.71 -11.11 16.12
C GLY A 165 -2.32 -9.78 16.54
N LEU A 166 -2.85 -9.04 15.57
CA LEU A 166 -3.56 -7.78 15.80
C LEU A 166 -5.04 -7.92 15.46
N PRO A 167 -5.96 -7.24 16.17
CA PRO A 167 -7.36 -7.15 15.76
C PRO A 167 -7.48 -6.43 14.41
N THR A 168 -8.58 -6.65 13.70
CA THR A 168 -8.82 -5.98 12.42
C THR A 168 -9.27 -4.53 12.57
N TYR A 169 -9.95 -4.21 13.68
CA TYR A 169 -10.62 -2.94 13.92
C TYR A 169 -10.25 -2.32 15.26
N PHE A 170 -10.44 -1.00 15.31
CA PHE A 170 -10.46 -0.19 16.49
C PHE A 170 -11.75 0.67 16.54
N PRO A 171 -12.50 0.70 17.67
CA PRO A 171 -12.38 -0.19 18.81
C PRO A 171 -12.70 -1.66 18.44
N VAL A 172 -12.18 -2.61 19.23
CA VAL A 172 -12.18 -4.05 18.91
C VAL A 172 -13.58 -4.67 18.88
N SER A 173 -14.57 -4.04 19.51
CA SER A 173 -15.93 -4.57 19.70
C SER A 173 -16.85 -4.47 18.46
N ARG A 174 -16.31 -4.31 17.26
CA ARG A 174 -17.13 -4.13 16.05
C ARG A 174 -17.50 -5.48 15.41
N PRO A 175 -18.79 -5.77 15.19
CA PRO A 175 -19.26 -7.02 14.58
C PRO A 175 -19.47 -6.87 13.06
N ASP A 176 -18.52 -6.29 12.31
CA ASP A 176 -18.67 -6.23 10.84
C ASP A 176 -18.39 -7.62 10.26
N ASN A 177 -19.45 -8.36 9.96
CA ASN A 177 -19.39 -9.67 9.29
C ASN A 177 -19.69 -9.56 7.78
N SER A 178 -19.31 -8.44 7.14
CA SER A 178 -19.56 -8.21 5.71
C SER A 178 -18.88 -9.21 4.76
N GLY A 179 -18.14 -10.20 5.27
CA GLY A 179 -17.38 -11.17 4.48
C GLY A 179 -16.18 -10.57 3.74
N ARG A 180 -15.99 -9.24 3.82
CA ARG A 180 -14.89 -8.52 3.20
C ARG A 180 -13.57 -8.92 3.84
N TRP A 181 -12.52 -9.01 3.03
CA TRP A 181 -11.17 -9.35 3.53
C TRP A 181 -10.69 -8.36 4.59
N SER A 182 -10.99 -7.07 4.45
CA SER A 182 -10.56 -6.03 5.39
C SER A 182 -11.31 -6.06 6.72
N ALA A 183 -12.34 -6.92 6.83
CA ALA A 183 -13.06 -7.19 8.07
C ALA A 183 -12.53 -8.41 8.82
N ARG A 184 -11.62 -9.17 8.21
CA ARG A 184 -11.14 -10.45 8.69
C ARG A 184 -9.73 -10.31 9.23
N ARG A 185 -9.42 -11.02 10.32
CA ARG A 185 -8.05 -11.09 10.83
C ARG A 185 -7.19 -11.94 9.90
N GLY A 186 -6.08 -11.41 9.37
CA GLY A 186 -5.25 -12.16 8.42
C GLY A 186 -3.84 -11.63 8.26
N ALA A 187 -3.02 -12.40 7.53
CA ALA A 187 -1.58 -12.18 7.38
C ALA A 187 -1.22 -10.78 6.87
N PHE A 188 -2.12 -10.13 6.12
CA PHE A 188 -1.92 -8.77 5.59
C PHE A 188 -1.60 -7.73 6.68
N LEU A 189 -2.02 -7.98 7.93
CA LEU A 189 -1.71 -7.11 9.06
C LEU A 189 -0.20 -7.03 9.34
N VAL A 190 0.62 -7.98 8.86
CA VAL A 190 2.09 -7.91 8.97
C VAL A 190 2.69 -6.66 8.33
N LYS A 191 1.97 -6.00 7.42
CA LYS A 191 2.35 -4.69 6.89
C LYS A 191 2.53 -3.63 7.99
N VAL A 192 1.90 -3.81 9.17
CA VAL A 192 2.13 -2.97 10.36
C VAL A 192 3.59 -2.99 10.82
N ALA A 193 4.32 -4.09 10.61
CA ALA A 193 5.72 -4.23 11.01
C ALA A 193 6.59 -3.10 10.43
N GLN A 194 6.31 -2.65 9.21
CA GLN A 194 7.05 -1.57 8.56
C GLN A 194 6.99 -0.24 9.35
N GLY A 195 5.80 0.15 9.83
CA GLY A 195 5.64 1.35 10.67
C GLY A 195 6.36 1.21 12.01
N LEU A 196 6.29 0.03 12.63
CA LEU A 196 6.97 -0.24 13.91
C LEU A 196 8.50 -0.19 13.76
N LEU A 197 9.05 -0.83 12.72
CA LEU A 197 10.49 -0.80 12.46
C LEU A 197 10.97 0.62 12.12
N ASN A 198 10.15 1.40 11.40
CA ASN A 198 10.44 2.82 11.15
C ASN A 198 10.48 3.64 12.44
N LEU A 199 9.59 3.38 13.40
CA LEU A 199 9.65 4.02 14.72
C LEU A 199 10.88 3.61 15.51
N HIS A 200 11.22 2.31 15.51
CA HIS A 200 12.43 1.82 16.18
C HIS A 200 13.67 2.57 15.68
N ASP A 201 13.83 2.69 14.36
CA ASP A 201 14.97 3.39 13.76
C ASP A 201 15.06 4.86 14.20
N MET A 202 13.91 5.52 14.39
CA MET A 202 13.86 6.93 14.79
C MET A 202 14.11 7.16 16.28
N ILE A 203 13.60 6.29 17.15
CA ILE A 203 13.61 6.55 18.62
C ILE A 203 14.39 5.51 19.44
N GLY A 204 14.88 4.44 18.82
CA GLY A 204 15.67 3.39 19.47
C GLY A 204 14.88 2.47 20.41
N ALA A 205 13.55 2.52 20.42
CA ALA A 205 12.73 1.71 21.31
C ALA A 205 12.63 0.25 20.82
N ALA A 206 13.20 -0.69 21.57
CA ALA A 206 13.29 -2.11 21.19
C ALA A 206 11.92 -2.82 21.11
N GLU A 207 10.95 -2.36 21.90
CA GLU A 207 9.59 -2.92 21.93
C GLU A 207 8.87 -2.90 20.56
N PHE A 208 9.23 -1.96 19.69
CA PHE A 208 8.72 -1.92 18.32
C PHE A 208 9.30 -3.03 17.45
N VAL A 209 10.58 -3.37 17.61
CA VAL A 209 11.20 -4.51 16.94
C VAL A 209 10.58 -5.81 17.44
N ASP A 210 10.44 -5.95 18.76
CA ASP A 210 9.82 -7.13 19.36
C ASP A 210 8.37 -7.32 18.87
N GLY A 211 7.62 -6.23 18.77
CA GLY A 211 6.27 -6.22 18.23
C GLY A 211 6.22 -6.63 16.75
N ALA A 212 7.13 -6.09 15.93
CA ALA A 212 7.26 -6.43 14.52
C ALA A 212 7.58 -7.92 14.32
N ILE A 213 8.56 -8.46 15.06
CA ILE A 213 8.95 -9.89 15.01
C ILE A 213 7.76 -10.78 15.36
N ARG A 214 7.06 -10.52 16.49
CA ARG A 214 5.89 -11.31 16.89
C ARG A 214 4.80 -11.30 15.82
N LEU A 215 4.62 -10.18 15.13
CA LEU A 215 3.62 -10.04 14.07
C LEU A 215 4.03 -10.79 12.80
N CYS A 216 5.31 -10.73 12.41
CA CYS A 216 5.86 -11.52 11.31
C CYS A 216 5.72 -13.02 11.57
N ASP A 217 6.10 -13.48 12.76
CA ASP A 217 5.94 -14.88 13.18
C ASP A 217 4.47 -15.31 13.20
N TRP A 218 3.57 -14.41 13.61
CA TRP A 218 2.14 -14.66 13.52
C TRP A 218 1.66 -14.82 12.07
N ALA A 219 2.11 -13.97 11.16
CA ALA A 219 1.73 -14.01 9.76
C ALA A 219 2.22 -15.25 9.02
N LEU A 220 3.41 -15.76 9.36
CA LEU A 220 3.97 -16.99 8.78
C LEU A 220 3.05 -18.21 8.98
N ARG A 221 2.30 -18.27 10.08
CA ARG A 221 1.35 -19.37 10.35
C ARG A 221 0.18 -19.42 9.38
N TRP A 222 -0.04 -18.33 8.65
CA TRP A 222 -1.13 -18.19 7.68
C TRP A 222 -0.65 -18.31 6.23
N GLN A 223 0.62 -18.64 6.00
CA GLN A 223 1.10 -19.04 4.68
C GLN A 223 0.80 -20.53 4.47
N ASN A 224 0.12 -20.89 3.37
CA ASN A 224 -0.11 -22.28 3.02
C ASN A 224 1.12 -22.90 2.31
N GLN A 225 1.04 -24.19 2.02
CA GLN A 225 2.12 -24.93 1.35
C GLN A 225 2.42 -24.42 -0.07
N GLN A 226 1.43 -23.80 -0.73
CA GLN A 226 1.57 -23.18 -2.04
C GLN A 226 2.14 -21.76 -1.95
N GLY A 227 2.46 -21.24 -0.76
CA GLY A 227 3.01 -19.90 -0.58
C GLY A 227 1.97 -18.78 -0.44
N MET A 228 0.67 -19.09 -0.60
CA MET A 228 -0.40 -18.11 -0.49
C MET A 228 -0.68 -17.74 0.98
N PHE A 229 -0.87 -16.45 1.23
CA PHE A 229 -1.19 -15.92 2.56
C PHE A 229 -2.70 -15.77 2.74
N GLY A 230 -3.23 -16.34 3.84
CA GLY A 230 -4.64 -16.35 4.17
C GLY A 230 -5.02 -15.57 5.43
N PHE A 231 -6.18 -15.94 5.95
CA PHE A 231 -6.78 -15.38 7.16
C PHE A 231 -6.67 -16.38 8.31
N GLU A 232 -6.81 -15.88 9.53
CA GLU A 232 -6.86 -16.73 10.72
C GLU A 232 -8.02 -17.73 10.65
N ALA A 233 -7.79 -18.93 11.22
CA ALA A 233 -8.79 -19.99 11.23
C ALA A 233 -10.08 -19.52 11.92
N GLY A 234 -11.23 -19.74 11.26
CA GLY A 234 -12.53 -19.32 11.77
C GLY A 234 -13.02 -17.96 11.27
N GLU A 235 -12.14 -17.14 10.70
CA GLU A 235 -12.49 -15.82 10.16
C GLU A 235 -13.17 -15.89 8.77
N GLY A 236 -13.81 -17.00 8.39
CA GLY A 236 -14.52 -17.17 7.11
C GLY A 236 -14.35 -18.56 6.51
N LYS A 237 -14.73 -18.75 5.23
CA LYS A 237 -14.56 -20.05 4.56
C LYS A 237 -13.08 -20.44 4.49
N ARG A 238 -12.76 -21.68 4.90
CA ARG A 238 -11.41 -22.25 4.76
C ARG A 238 -11.00 -22.17 3.29
N GLY A 239 -9.82 -21.61 3.02
CA GLY A 239 -9.30 -21.49 1.65
C GLY A 239 -9.75 -20.25 0.88
N SER A 240 -10.38 -19.25 1.52
CA SER A 240 -10.52 -17.92 0.90
C SER A 240 -9.18 -17.16 0.91
N LEU A 241 -8.74 -16.75 -0.27
CA LEU A 241 -7.53 -15.95 -0.50
C LEU A 241 -7.91 -14.74 -1.36
N PHE A 242 -7.38 -13.57 -1.05
CA PHE A 242 -7.55 -12.35 -1.85
C PHE A 242 -6.17 -11.81 -2.22
N PHE A 243 -5.97 -11.46 -3.49
CA PHE A 243 -4.63 -11.13 -3.99
C PHE A 243 -4.10 -9.80 -3.46
N HIS A 244 -5.00 -8.83 -3.17
CA HIS A 244 -4.60 -7.55 -2.59
C HIS A 244 -4.02 -7.69 -1.16
N PRO A 245 -4.74 -8.28 -0.17
CA PRO A 245 -4.14 -8.53 1.14
C PRO A 245 -2.96 -9.52 1.11
N HIS A 246 -2.91 -10.42 0.13
CA HIS A 246 -1.75 -11.26 -0.09
C HIS A 246 -0.50 -10.43 -0.42
N CYS A 247 -0.61 -9.41 -1.26
CA CYS A 247 0.50 -8.48 -1.57
C CYS A 247 1.00 -7.76 -0.30
N TYR A 248 0.09 -7.30 0.57
CA TYR A 248 0.49 -6.68 1.85
C TYR A 248 1.27 -7.64 2.76
N ALA A 249 0.90 -8.92 2.77
CA ALA A 249 1.62 -9.93 3.54
C ALA A 249 3.04 -10.17 3.00
N ILE A 250 3.17 -10.32 1.67
CA ILE A 250 4.47 -10.44 0.99
C ILE A 250 5.35 -9.24 1.34
N GLU A 251 4.79 -8.04 1.25
CA GLU A 251 5.55 -6.80 1.44
C GLU A 251 6.01 -6.62 2.88
N GLY A 252 5.11 -6.79 3.86
CA GLY A 252 5.48 -6.62 5.27
C GLY A 252 6.58 -7.60 5.70
N LEU A 253 6.53 -8.85 5.22
CA LEU A 253 7.59 -9.84 5.44
C LEU A 253 8.88 -9.51 4.69
N MET A 254 8.80 -9.01 3.45
CA MET A 254 9.98 -8.59 2.70
C MET A 254 10.71 -7.46 3.42
N VAL A 255 9.99 -6.41 3.80
CA VAL A 255 10.56 -5.24 4.48
C VAL A 255 11.17 -5.65 5.82
N ALA A 256 10.43 -6.40 6.64
CA ALA A 256 10.95 -6.89 7.92
C ALA A 256 12.16 -7.81 7.73
N GLY A 257 12.14 -8.71 6.75
CA GLY A 257 13.24 -9.60 6.44
C GLY A 257 14.51 -8.85 6.00
N LEU A 258 14.37 -7.82 5.16
CA LEU A 258 15.48 -6.99 4.72
C LEU A 258 16.05 -6.16 5.88
N TYR A 259 15.17 -5.57 6.70
CA TYR A 259 15.58 -4.72 7.82
C TYR A 259 16.27 -5.53 8.93
N LEU A 260 15.71 -6.68 9.30
CA LEU A 260 16.19 -7.52 10.41
C LEU A 260 17.25 -8.54 9.98
N GLY A 261 17.54 -8.66 8.67
CA GLY A 261 18.38 -9.74 8.14
C GLY A 261 17.78 -11.13 8.36
N HIS A 262 16.44 -11.24 8.40
CA HIS A 262 15.74 -12.47 8.76
C HIS A 262 15.36 -13.29 7.52
N GLU A 263 16.19 -14.27 7.18
CA GLU A 263 16.06 -15.09 5.95
C GLU A 263 14.71 -15.80 5.83
N THR A 264 14.11 -16.27 6.94
CA THR A 264 12.79 -16.92 6.90
C THR A 264 11.69 -16.00 6.39
N TYR A 265 11.74 -14.70 6.71
CA TYR A 265 10.75 -13.72 6.25
C TYR A 265 10.93 -13.44 4.76
N LEU A 266 12.18 -13.31 4.31
CA LEU A 266 12.52 -13.17 2.89
C LEU A 266 12.05 -14.39 2.07
N ALA A 267 12.38 -15.60 2.54
CA ALA A 267 11.96 -16.84 1.89
C ALA A 267 10.43 -16.98 1.84
N ALA A 268 9.72 -16.56 2.89
CA ALA A 268 8.26 -16.56 2.90
C ALA A 268 7.69 -15.54 1.90
N SER A 269 8.27 -14.35 1.83
CA SER A 269 7.92 -13.33 0.85
C SER A 269 8.09 -13.83 -0.60
N GLN A 270 9.25 -14.42 -0.90
CA GLN A 270 9.55 -15.03 -2.21
C GLN A 270 8.56 -16.13 -2.58
N ARG A 271 8.24 -17.04 -1.65
CA ARG A 271 7.22 -18.07 -1.91
C ARG A 271 5.86 -17.47 -2.22
N GLY A 272 5.47 -16.39 -1.55
CA GLY A 272 4.22 -15.69 -1.85
C GLY A 272 4.24 -15.05 -3.22
N LEU A 273 5.34 -14.40 -3.60
CA LEU A 273 5.50 -13.81 -4.93
C LEU A 273 5.47 -14.87 -6.04
N GLN A 274 6.11 -16.02 -5.82
CA GLN A 274 6.08 -17.16 -6.73
C GLN A 274 4.66 -17.74 -6.86
N ALA A 275 3.94 -17.88 -5.75
CA ALA A 275 2.55 -18.33 -5.76
C ALA A 275 1.66 -17.38 -6.58
N MET A 276 1.90 -16.07 -6.46
CA MET A 276 1.17 -15.07 -7.22
C MET A 276 1.44 -15.18 -8.74
N LEU A 277 2.69 -15.44 -9.14
CA LEU A 277 3.09 -15.66 -10.54
C LEU A 277 2.30 -16.80 -11.20
N GLU A 278 2.07 -17.89 -10.47
CA GLU A 278 1.31 -19.07 -10.96
C GLU A 278 -0.16 -18.75 -11.28
N HIS A 279 -0.67 -17.63 -10.77
CA HIS A 279 -2.04 -17.19 -10.97
C HIS A 279 -2.17 -15.99 -11.92
N GLN A 280 -1.10 -15.57 -12.61
CA GLN A 280 -1.20 -14.48 -13.58
C GLN A 280 -2.20 -14.84 -14.69
N LEU A 281 -3.16 -13.94 -14.93
CA LEU A 281 -4.18 -14.09 -15.96
C LEU A 281 -3.56 -13.90 -17.36
N PRO A 282 -4.18 -14.45 -18.43
CA PRO A 282 -3.68 -14.26 -19.80
C PRO A 282 -3.51 -12.79 -20.21
N GLY A 283 -4.37 -11.90 -19.68
CA GLY A 283 -4.28 -10.45 -19.90
C GLY A 283 -3.22 -9.73 -19.08
N GLY A 284 -2.33 -10.44 -18.37
CA GLY A 284 -1.26 -9.89 -17.53
C GLY A 284 -1.70 -9.45 -16.13
N GLY A 285 -3.01 -9.41 -15.87
CA GLY A 285 -3.57 -9.07 -14.56
C GLY A 285 -3.51 -10.22 -13.57
N PHE A 286 -4.04 -9.99 -12.37
CA PHE A 286 -4.19 -11.00 -11.35
C PHE A 286 -5.66 -11.13 -10.91
N PRO A 287 -6.08 -12.31 -10.43
CA PRO A 287 -7.43 -12.53 -9.93
C PRO A 287 -7.74 -11.63 -8.73
N TRP A 288 -9.04 -11.39 -8.50
CA TRP A 288 -9.51 -10.74 -7.28
C TRP A 288 -9.28 -11.66 -6.06
N SER A 289 -9.70 -12.91 -6.19
CA SER A 289 -9.67 -13.91 -5.12
C SER A 289 -9.61 -15.34 -5.65
N LEU A 290 -9.25 -16.25 -4.75
CA LEU A 290 -9.41 -17.69 -4.88
C LEU A 290 -10.21 -18.15 -3.66
N VAL A 291 -11.45 -18.60 -3.86
CA VAL A 291 -12.33 -19.02 -2.77
C VAL A 291 -12.84 -20.42 -3.07
N ASP A 292 -12.59 -21.37 -2.16
CA ASP A 292 -12.98 -22.78 -2.31
C ASP A 292 -12.49 -23.38 -3.64
N GLY A 293 -11.26 -23.03 -4.05
CA GLY A 293 -10.67 -23.47 -5.32
C GLY A 293 -11.21 -22.77 -6.57
N ARG A 294 -12.17 -21.84 -6.43
CA ARG A 294 -12.74 -21.07 -7.55
C ARG A 294 -12.04 -19.72 -7.68
N LEU A 295 -11.47 -19.49 -8.86
CA LEU A 295 -10.79 -18.26 -9.21
C LEU A 295 -11.82 -17.19 -9.58
N ASN A 296 -11.69 -15.99 -9.02
CA ASN A 296 -12.37 -14.81 -9.49
C ASN A 296 -11.43 -14.01 -10.40
N PRO A 297 -11.59 -14.06 -11.73
CA PRO A 297 -10.60 -13.54 -12.68
C PRO A 297 -10.66 -12.01 -12.85
N ASN A 298 -11.42 -11.29 -12.02
CA ASN A 298 -11.65 -9.86 -12.17
C ASN A 298 -10.44 -9.05 -11.67
N PRO A 299 -9.65 -8.41 -12.55
CA PRO A 299 -8.41 -7.78 -12.15
C PRO A 299 -8.62 -6.36 -11.61
N ARG A 300 -7.75 -5.97 -10.68
CA ARG A 300 -7.67 -4.61 -10.14
C ARG A 300 -6.29 -4.02 -10.39
N SER A 301 -6.22 -2.71 -10.57
CA SER A 301 -4.95 -2.01 -10.82
C SER A 301 -4.01 -2.03 -9.61
N ASP A 302 -4.52 -1.96 -8.39
CA ASP A 302 -3.71 -1.99 -7.17
C ASP A 302 -2.97 -3.32 -6.99
N VAL A 303 -3.63 -4.46 -7.24
CA VAL A 303 -3.00 -5.78 -7.21
C VAL A 303 -1.87 -5.89 -8.25
N VAL A 304 -2.13 -5.42 -9.48
CA VAL A 304 -1.14 -5.46 -10.56
C VAL A 304 0.04 -4.54 -10.25
N ALA A 305 -0.22 -3.33 -9.76
CA ALA A 305 0.81 -2.38 -9.36
C ALA A 305 1.67 -2.93 -8.21
N GLN A 306 1.04 -3.48 -7.17
CA GLN A 306 1.76 -4.08 -6.05
C GLN A 306 2.63 -5.24 -6.50
N PHE A 307 2.15 -6.11 -7.38
CA PHE A 307 2.98 -7.19 -7.94
C PHE A 307 4.23 -6.65 -8.64
N VAL A 308 4.08 -5.71 -9.57
CA VAL A 308 5.22 -5.11 -10.30
C VAL A 308 6.19 -4.44 -9.33
N ARG A 309 5.66 -3.75 -8.31
CA ARG A 309 6.45 -3.14 -7.25
C ARG A 309 7.25 -4.17 -6.45
N LEU A 310 6.60 -5.24 -5.96
CA LEU A 310 7.23 -6.33 -5.22
C LEU A 310 8.33 -7.04 -6.03
N MET A 311 8.04 -7.33 -7.29
CA MET A 311 9.02 -7.85 -8.25
C MET A 311 10.24 -6.92 -8.37
N SER A 312 10.02 -5.63 -8.47
CA SER A 312 11.12 -4.66 -8.63
C SER A 312 11.98 -4.53 -7.37
N LEU A 313 11.39 -4.74 -6.20
CA LEU A 313 12.06 -4.68 -4.89
C LEU A 313 12.81 -5.97 -4.54
N THR A 314 12.43 -7.09 -5.16
CA THR A 314 13.08 -8.38 -4.92
C THR A 314 14.52 -8.36 -5.47
N PRO A 315 15.52 -8.81 -4.68
CA PRO A 315 16.91 -8.90 -5.12
C PRO A 315 17.08 -9.65 -6.46
N SER A 316 18.00 -9.20 -7.31
CA SER A 316 18.04 -9.60 -8.74
C SER A 316 18.46 -11.04 -8.95
N VAL A 317 19.21 -11.57 -7.99
CA VAL A 317 19.70 -12.94 -8.00
C VAL A 317 18.60 -13.97 -7.76
N GLU A 318 17.38 -13.51 -7.40
CA GLU A 318 16.29 -14.38 -6.95
C GLU A 318 15.15 -14.49 -7.97
N LEU A 319 15.14 -13.69 -9.04
CA LEU A 319 14.07 -13.69 -10.03
C LEU A 319 14.45 -14.46 -11.30
N SER A 320 13.56 -15.34 -11.74
CA SER A 320 13.72 -16.08 -12.99
C SER A 320 13.42 -15.21 -14.22
N HIS A 321 13.82 -15.68 -15.41
CA HIS A 321 13.49 -15.01 -16.67
C HIS A 321 11.97 -14.93 -16.89
N GLU A 322 11.26 -16.00 -16.57
CA GLU A 322 9.79 -16.10 -16.67
C GLU A 322 9.10 -15.07 -15.77
N ALA A 323 9.65 -14.82 -14.58
CA ALA A 323 9.15 -13.82 -13.66
C ALA A 323 9.26 -12.41 -14.24
N TRP A 324 10.35 -12.10 -14.96
CA TRP A 324 10.50 -10.84 -15.69
C TRP A 324 9.52 -10.69 -16.86
N ILE A 325 9.28 -11.75 -17.64
CA ILE A 325 8.25 -11.73 -18.68
C ILE A 325 6.87 -11.47 -18.05
N ALA A 326 6.58 -12.10 -16.91
CA ALA A 326 5.33 -11.86 -16.19
C ALA A 326 5.21 -10.41 -15.69
N ALA A 327 6.29 -9.81 -15.18
CA ALA A 327 6.32 -8.39 -14.81
C ALA A 327 6.00 -7.48 -16.00
N ASN A 328 6.52 -7.78 -17.20
CA ASN A 328 6.25 -6.99 -18.40
C ASN A 328 4.78 -7.09 -18.85
N ARG A 329 4.18 -8.28 -18.77
CA ARG A 329 2.74 -8.46 -19.02
C ARG A 329 1.90 -7.70 -17.99
N ALA A 330 2.32 -7.73 -16.72
CA ALA A 330 1.66 -7.00 -15.64
C ALA A 330 1.74 -5.48 -15.86
N LEU A 331 2.88 -4.96 -16.31
CA LEU A 331 3.01 -3.54 -16.68
C LEU A 331 2.07 -3.13 -17.81
N THR A 332 2.02 -3.93 -18.89
CA THR A 332 1.09 -3.66 -19.99
C THR A 332 -0.35 -3.63 -19.49
N ARG A 333 -0.71 -4.56 -18.60
CA ARG A 333 -2.02 -4.56 -17.95
C ARG A 333 -2.22 -3.34 -17.07
N LEU A 334 -1.23 -2.96 -16.27
CA LEU A 334 -1.30 -1.81 -15.39
C LEU A 334 -1.60 -0.53 -16.19
N LEU A 335 -0.84 -0.28 -17.27
CA LEU A 335 -1.04 0.87 -18.15
C LEU A 335 -2.45 0.91 -18.77
N SER A 336 -3.08 -0.25 -18.99
CA SER A 336 -4.46 -0.30 -19.50
C SER A 336 -5.51 0.26 -18.54
N PHE A 337 -5.17 0.45 -17.25
CA PHE A 337 -6.03 1.11 -16.28
C PHE A 337 -5.83 2.62 -16.21
N GLN A 338 -4.78 3.17 -16.82
CA GLN A 338 -4.53 4.61 -16.77
C GLN A 338 -5.49 5.37 -17.68
N GLN A 339 -6.10 6.43 -17.15
CA GLN A 339 -6.88 7.38 -17.94
C GLN A 339 -5.95 8.42 -18.54
N THR A 340 -5.82 8.45 -19.87
CA THR A 340 -4.99 9.45 -20.58
C THR A 340 -5.78 10.64 -21.08
N GLU A 341 -7.11 10.55 -21.04
CA GLU A 341 -8.06 11.54 -21.53
C GLU A 341 -8.99 12.02 -20.39
N GLY A 342 -9.75 13.09 -20.66
CA GLY A 342 -10.68 13.68 -19.70
C GLY A 342 -10.14 14.90 -18.95
N GLY A 343 -10.92 15.36 -17.96
CA GLY A 343 -10.59 16.51 -17.11
C GLY A 343 -9.52 16.20 -16.06
N SER A 344 -9.12 17.23 -15.31
CA SER A 344 -8.12 17.13 -14.23
C SER A 344 -8.48 16.12 -13.12
N GLU A 345 -9.76 15.77 -13.01
CA GLU A 345 -10.30 14.82 -12.05
C GLU A 345 -9.90 13.37 -12.37
N VAL A 346 -9.62 13.05 -13.65
CA VAL A 346 -9.37 11.68 -14.10
C VAL A 346 -8.10 11.52 -14.92
N ARG A 347 -7.67 12.56 -15.66
CA ARG A 347 -6.53 12.46 -16.57
C ARG A 347 -5.24 12.23 -15.77
N GLY A 348 -4.67 11.05 -15.96
CA GLY A 348 -3.47 10.52 -15.30
C GLY A 348 -3.75 9.49 -14.22
N ALA A 349 -4.98 9.44 -13.70
CA ALA A 349 -5.39 8.49 -12.67
C ALA A 349 -5.37 7.05 -13.20
N PHE A 350 -5.08 6.11 -12.31
CA PHE A 350 -5.35 4.70 -12.53
C PHE A 350 -6.73 4.35 -12.01
N LEU A 351 -7.56 3.75 -12.87
CA LEU A 351 -8.87 3.24 -12.48
C LEU A 351 -8.73 2.02 -11.58
N PHE A 352 -9.67 1.82 -10.67
CA PHE A 352 -9.68 0.68 -9.76
C PHE A 352 -9.66 -0.68 -10.49
N GLY A 353 -10.38 -0.80 -11.62
CA GLY A 353 -10.52 -2.04 -12.38
C GLY A 353 -11.92 -2.63 -12.22
N SER A 354 -12.02 -3.92 -11.92
CA SER A 354 -13.32 -4.59 -11.74
C SER A 354 -13.67 -4.80 -10.27
N HIS A 355 -14.96 -4.74 -9.94
CA HIS A 355 -15.51 -5.24 -8.69
C HIS A 355 -15.52 -6.79 -8.65
N GLU A 356 -15.86 -7.35 -7.49
CA GLU A 356 -15.93 -8.81 -7.30
C GLU A 356 -16.91 -9.49 -8.29
N ASP A 357 -18.00 -8.82 -8.64
CA ASP A 357 -19.01 -9.28 -9.60
C ASP A 357 -18.60 -9.09 -11.08
N GLY A 358 -17.47 -8.46 -11.35
CA GLY A 358 -16.92 -8.23 -12.69
C GLY A 358 -17.30 -6.90 -13.30
N HIS A 359 -18.21 -6.13 -12.70
CA HIS A 359 -18.52 -4.80 -13.18
C HIS A 359 -17.31 -3.87 -13.04
N LEU A 360 -17.05 -3.07 -14.09
CA LEU A 360 -16.00 -2.06 -14.04
C LEU A 360 -16.36 -1.00 -13.01
N ALA A 361 -15.41 -0.71 -12.12
CA ALA A 361 -15.49 0.35 -11.16
C ALA A 361 -15.06 1.67 -11.84
N PRO A 362 -15.97 2.65 -12.02
CA PRO A 362 -15.67 3.94 -12.66
C PRO A 362 -14.93 4.87 -11.69
N HIS A 363 -13.87 4.38 -11.04
CA HIS A 363 -13.21 5.02 -9.91
C HIS A 363 -11.79 5.42 -10.30
N ALA A 364 -11.55 6.71 -10.53
CA ALA A 364 -10.20 7.28 -10.57
C ALA A 364 -9.64 7.25 -9.14
N ASN A 365 -8.75 6.29 -8.89
CA ASN A 365 -8.50 5.79 -7.54
C ASN A 365 -7.10 6.19 -7.04
N THR A 366 -7.06 6.76 -5.83
CA THR A 366 -5.85 7.38 -5.30
C THR A 366 -4.77 6.39 -4.91
N TRP A 367 -5.10 5.36 -4.13
CA TRP A 367 -4.08 4.38 -3.73
C TRP A 367 -3.64 3.53 -4.91
N CYS A 368 -4.56 3.19 -5.82
CA CYS A 368 -4.22 2.55 -7.10
C CYS A 368 -3.18 3.37 -7.86
N THR A 369 -3.40 4.68 -7.97
CA THR A 369 -2.49 5.59 -8.67
C THR A 369 -1.15 5.72 -7.94
N MET A 370 -1.15 5.81 -6.61
CA MET A 370 0.08 5.83 -5.81
C MET A 370 0.89 4.54 -5.99
N PHE A 371 0.26 3.37 -5.92
CA PHE A 371 0.95 2.11 -6.16
C PHE A 371 1.46 2.01 -7.60
N ALA A 372 0.71 2.52 -8.58
CA ALA A 372 1.14 2.53 -9.97
C ALA A 372 2.37 3.42 -10.20
N ILE A 373 2.41 4.62 -9.61
CA ILE A 373 3.58 5.52 -9.63
C ILE A 373 4.82 4.78 -9.11
N GLN A 374 4.71 4.11 -7.97
CA GLN A 374 5.81 3.34 -7.39
C GLN A 374 6.22 2.14 -8.24
N ALA A 375 5.24 1.40 -8.75
CA ALA A 375 5.48 0.25 -9.62
C ALA A 375 6.28 0.66 -10.86
N LEU A 376 5.84 1.70 -11.56
CA LEU A 376 6.51 2.25 -12.74
C LEU A 376 7.92 2.73 -12.41
N ARG A 377 8.06 3.52 -11.34
CA ARG A 377 9.36 4.04 -10.90
C ARG A 377 10.32 2.92 -10.56
N PHE A 378 9.91 1.97 -9.72
CA PHE A 378 10.80 0.92 -9.22
C PHE A 378 11.23 0.00 -10.35
N TYR A 379 10.31 -0.28 -11.26
CA TYR A 379 10.62 -1.02 -12.47
C TYR A 379 11.63 -0.27 -13.36
N LEU A 380 11.41 1.03 -13.62
CA LEU A 380 12.33 1.87 -14.40
C LEU A 380 13.72 1.95 -13.76
N CYS A 381 13.81 2.13 -12.43
CA CYS A 381 15.08 2.07 -11.70
C CYS A 381 15.80 0.75 -11.96
N ARG A 382 15.04 -0.35 -11.91
CA ARG A 382 15.57 -1.70 -12.04
C ARG A 382 16.08 -2.00 -13.45
N VAL A 383 15.34 -1.60 -14.48
CA VAL A 383 15.77 -1.68 -15.89
C VAL A 383 17.00 -0.81 -16.13
N GLY A 384 17.06 0.37 -15.51
CA GLY A 384 18.25 1.25 -15.52
C GLY A 384 19.45 0.72 -14.74
N GLY A 385 19.36 -0.46 -14.13
CA GLY A 385 20.44 -1.10 -13.37
C GLY A 385 20.64 -0.57 -11.95
N ALA A 386 19.74 0.28 -11.46
CA ALA A 386 19.71 0.72 -10.07
C ALA A 386 18.90 -0.25 -9.20
N ASN A 387 19.22 -0.31 -7.91
CA ASN A 387 18.39 -1.02 -6.94
C ASN A 387 17.35 -0.05 -6.37
N PRO A 388 16.03 -0.27 -6.56
CA PRO A 388 15.03 0.58 -5.91
C PRO A 388 15.04 0.43 -4.38
N ALA A 389 15.57 -0.69 -3.85
CA ALA A 389 15.71 -0.99 -2.43
C ALA A 389 16.86 -0.24 -1.74
N THR A 390 17.04 1.07 -2.01
CA THR A 390 18.15 1.84 -1.42
C THR A 390 17.91 2.28 0.02
N SER A 391 16.67 2.22 0.51
CA SER A 391 16.32 2.56 1.89
C SER A 391 15.03 1.83 2.29
N PRO A 392 15.03 0.87 3.24
CA PRO A 392 13.82 0.19 3.74
C PRO A 392 12.76 1.17 4.30
N PHE A 393 13.19 2.39 4.61
CA PHE A 393 12.39 3.42 5.25
C PHE A 393 11.40 4.10 4.30
N LEU A 394 11.72 4.19 3.01
CA LEU A 394 10.90 4.81 1.96
C LEU A 394 9.92 3.84 1.28
N TRP A 395 9.79 2.64 1.83
CA TRP A 395 8.84 1.65 1.33
C TRP A 395 7.48 2.13 1.84
N VAL A 396 6.48 2.06 0.99
CA VAL A 396 5.13 2.59 1.24
C VAL A 396 4.19 1.46 1.57
#